data_AF-A0A3M6T582-F1
#
_entry.id   AF-A0A3M6T582-F1
#
_cell.length_a   1.000
_cell.length_b   1.000
_cell.length_c   1.000
_cell.angle_alpha   90.00
_cell.angle_beta   90.00
_cell.angle_gamma   90.00
#
_symmetry.space_group_name_H-M   'P 1'
#
loop_
_entity.id
_entity.type
_entity.pdbx_description
1 polymer ?
#
loop_
_entity_poly.entity_id
_entity_poly.type
_entity_poly.pdbx_seq_one_letter_code
_entity_poly.pdbx_strand_id
1 'polypeptide(L)'
;MDPEVANRLHKEGATLIVLDVPEGTEFGIDYFSWNVGPRFKGVKMVPPGIHFIYYSAVAGGGESAARTGLFLFTKCQDIFVMKWDPSSEDVIQVVCNEEELTRYRQGLQDLDSFLGPYPYEHLKKWVSLTSHITKDLLDRLQPVCKKISSATELPQQPLHTRAKPSMCEDTISSFAHDPDSVIRFSEIPKQKFPEGASPAEISKHNMDNSYVLGNMISGMKDRKEIVGELQFAFVCFLVGQVYDAFEHWKRLLNLLCSCDEALSTNSEIFDALIGVLHFQVQEIPKDFFVDIVSTNNFLTTTLQVFFSNMESSTTADKKLVDKARRFRLHLTKRFNWDFESEPEEFAPVVVET
;
A
#
# COMPACT_ATOMS: atom_id res chain seq x y z
N MET A 1 1.86 13.34 -27.62
CA MET A 1 0.72 14.03 -26.96
C MET A 1 0.29 15.17 -27.85
N ASP A 2 -1.01 15.38 -28.01
CA ASP A 2 -1.53 16.52 -28.78
C ASP A 2 -1.20 17.87 -28.08
N PRO A 3 -0.77 18.91 -28.81
CA PRO A 3 -0.40 20.20 -28.22
C PRO A 3 -1.48 20.88 -27.38
N GLU A 4 -2.76 20.76 -27.74
CA GLU A 4 -3.86 21.34 -26.96
C GLU A 4 -4.06 20.59 -25.64
N VAL A 5 -3.89 19.28 -25.66
CA VAL A 5 -3.92 18.45 -24.46
C VAL A 5 -2.76 18.82 -23.54
N ALA A 6 -1.54 18.93 -24.06
CA ALA A 6 -0.37 19.35 -23.28
C ALA A 6 -0.56 20.73 -22.63
N ASN A 7 -1.12 21.70 -23.37
CA ASN A 7 -1.40 23.03 -22.83
C ASN A 7 -2.44 23.02 -21.69
N ARG A 8 -3.46 22.16 -21.78
CA ARG A 8 -4.43 22.00 -20.68
C ARG A 8 -3.79 21.37 -19.46
N LEU A 9 -3.05 20.28 -19.64
CA LEU A 9 -2.37 19.57 -18.54
C LEU A 9 -1.31 20.45 -17.86
N HIS A 10 -0.65 21.33 -18.60
CA HIS A 10 0.25 22.32 -18.01
C HIS A 10 -0.48 23.37 -17.16
N LYS A 11 -1.68 23.80 -17.59
CA LYS A 11 -2.49 24.78 -16.85
C LYS A 11 -3.15 24.19 -15.60
N GLU A 12 -3.45 22.90 -15.61
CA GLU A 12 -4.18 22.23 -14.54
C GLU A 12 -3.28 21.42 -13.60
N GLY A 13 -2.13 20.96 -14.09
CA GLY A 13 -1.23 20.11 -13.35
C GLY A 13 -0.32 20.87 -12.37
N ALA A 14 0.03 20.21 -11.29
CA ALA A 14 1.11 20.62 -10.40
C ALA A 14 2.48 20.40 -11.05
N THR A 15 3.49 21.07 -10.50
CA THR A 15 4.89 20.89 -10.87
C THR A 15 5.70 20.48 -9.64
N LEU A 16 6.44 19.39 -9.78
CA LEU A 16 7.40 18.93 -8.80
C LEU A 16 8.80 19.29 -9.28
N ILE A 17 9.48 20.16 -8.55
CA ILE A 17 10.87 20.54 -8.78
C ILE A 17 11.72 19.73 -7.80
N VAL A 18 12.68 18.96 -8.32
CA VAL A 18 13.61 18.16 -7.52
C VAL A 18 15.03 18.49 -7.95
N LEU A 19 15.75 19.23 -7.12
CA LEU A 19 17.07 19.78 -7.43
C LEU A 19 18.19 18.88 -6.91
N ASP A 20 19.31 18.93 -7.61
CA ASP A 20 20.60 18.33 -7.22
C ASP A 20 20.58 16.80 -7.03
N VAL A 21 19.60 16.10 -7.60
CA VAL A 21 19.54 14.63 -7.57
C VAL A 21 20.73 14.05 -8.34
N PRO A 22 21.53 13.14 -7.76
CA PRO A 22 22.68 12.56 -8.42
C PRO A 22 22.31 11.82 -9.71
N GLU A 23 23.12 11.97 -10.75
CA GLU A 23 22.96 11.23 -12.00
C GLU A 23 23.03 9.71 -11.74
N GLY A 24 22.14 8.97 -12.40
CA GLY A 24 22.00 7.52 -12.22
C GLY A 24 21.00 7.12 -11.14
N THR A 25 20.66 8.00 -10.18
CA THR A 25 19.63 7.75 -9.16
C THR A 25 18.33 7.29 -9.81
N GLU A 26 17.76 6.17 -9.35
CA GLU A 26 16.40 5.81 -9.75
C GLU A 26 15.46 6.85 -9.12
N PHE A 27 14.64 7.50 -9.93
CA PHE A 27 13.56 8.36 -9.47
C PHE A 27 12.26 7.90 -10.11
N GLY A 28 11.20 7.83 -9.32
CA GLY A 28 9.89 7.44 -9.79
C GLY A 28 8.76 8.27 -9.20
N ILE A 29 7.67 8.29 -9.96
CA ILE A 29 6.38 8.82 -9.55
C ILE A 29 5.31 7.80 -9.92
N ASP A 30 4.53 7.38 -8.94
CA ASP A 30 3.49 6.38 -9.04
C ASP A 30 4.04 5.06 -9.62
N TYR A 31 3.64 4.69 -10.84
CA TYR A 31 4.03 3.42 -11.49
C TYR A 31 5.24 3.49 -12.40
N PHE A 32 5.85 4.67 -12.54
CA PHE A 32 6.90 4.88 -13.53
C PHE A 32 8.15 5.41 -12.85
N SER A 33 9.28 4.76 -13.13
CA SER A 33 10.60 5.19 -12.71
C SER A 33 11.58 5.28 -13.88
N TRP A 34 12.61 6.10 -13.70
CA TRP A 34 13.70 6.29 -14.64
C TRP A 34 14.99 6.61 -13.88
N ASN A 35 16.12 6.41 -14.53
CA ASN A 35 17.39 6.89 -14.01
C ASN A 35 17.54 8.37 -14.33
N VAL A 36 17.86 9.15 -13.30
CA VAL A 36 18.06 10.59 -13.39
C VAL A 36 19.26 10.90 -14.29
N GLY A 37 19.04 11.77 -15.29
CA GLY A 37 20.09 12.28 -16.16
C GLY A 37 20.60 13.67 -15.73
N PRO A 38 21.66 14.20 -16.36
CA PRO A 38 22.36 15.42 -15.91
C PRO A 38 21.52 16.71 -16.01
N ARG A 39 20.40 16.67 -16.73
CA ARG A 39 19.49 17.81 -16.92
C ARG A 39 18.16 17.66 -16.17
N PHE A 40 17.97 16.59 -15.42
CA PHE A 40 16.71 16.39 -14.71
C PHE A 40 16.55 17.42 -13.59
N LYS A 41 15.39 18.07 -13.53
CA LYS A 41 15.03 18.99 -12.43
C LYS A 41 13.63 18.74 -11.87
N GLY A 42 12.99 17.63 -12.23
CA GLY A 42 11.67 17.25 -11.73
C GLY A 42 10.64 16.91 -12.80
N VAL A 43 9.36 16.98 -12.42
CA VAL A 43 8.20 16.50 -13.19
C VAL A 43 7.15 17.60 -13.31
N LYS A 44 6.62 17.81 -14.51
CA LYS A 44 5.53 18.76 -14.80
C LYS A 44 4.24 18.05 -15.19
N MET A 45 3.14 18.79 -15.13
CA MET A 45 1.81 18.28 -15.48
C MET A 45 1.38 17.12 -14.57
N VAL A 46 1.69 17.20 -13.28
CA VAL A 46 1.23 16.18 -12.32
C VAL A 46 -0.26 16.45 -12.04
N PRO A 47 -1.18 15.51 -12.32
CA PRO A 47 -2.61 15.78 -12.13
C PRO A 47 -2.95 16.05 -10.66
N PRO A 48 -4.08 16.70 -10.35
CA PRO A 48 -4.53 16.83 -8.96
C PRO A 48 -4.90 15.47 -8.36
N GLY A 49 -4.47 15.21 -7.13
CA GLY A 49 -4.75 13.98 -6.41
C GLY A 49 -3.59 13.51 -5.54
N ILE A 50 -3.67 12.27 -5.08
CA ILE A 50 -2.57 11.62 -4.37
C ILE A 50 -1.54 11.10 -5.38
N HIS A 51 -0.27 11.26 -5.06
CA HIS A 51 0.87 10.73 -5.81
C HIS A 51 1.91 10.18 -4.84
N PHE A 52 2.69 9.19 -5.28
CA PHE A 52 3.80 8.65 -4.50
C PHE A 52 5.09 8.82 -5.29
N ILE A 53 5.99 9.64 -4.78
CA ILE A 53 7.33 9.76 -5.36
C ILE A 53 8.28 8.89 -4.58
N TYR A 54 9.26 8.33 -5.26
CA TYR A 54 10.26 7.47 -4.66
C TYR A 54 11.58 7.57 -5.41
N TYR A 55 12.64 7.19 -4.73
CA TYR A 55 13.98 7.18 -5.29
C TYR A 55 14.84 6.15 -4.60
N SER A 56 15.83 5.68 -5.34
CA SER A 56 16.83 4.73 -4.88
C SER A 56 18.20 5.29 -5.29
N ALA A 57 18.95 5.81 -4.32
CA ALA A 57 20.23 6.47 -4.57
C ALA A 57 21.23 5.50 -5.20
N VAL A 58 22.05 5.96 -6.15
CA VAL A 58 23.17 5.14 -6.62
C VAL A 58 24.34 5.33 -5.66
N ALA A 59 24.72 4.26 -4.95
CA ALA A 59 25.94 4.26 -4.17
C ALA A 59 27.17 4.33 -5.09
N GLY A 60 28.29 4.87 -4.59
CA GLY A 60 29.54 5.00 -5.35
C GLY A 60 30.13 3.69 -5.93
N GLY A 61 29.57 2.53 -5.60
CA GLY A 61 29.91 1.21 -6.14
C GLY A 61 28.95 0.66 -7.21
N GLY A 62 27.91 1.40 -7.60
CA GLY A 62 26.91 0.97 -8.61
C GLY A 62 25.75 0.14 -8.04
N GLU A 63 25.73 -0.15 -6.74
CA GLU A 63 24.58 -0.73 -6.06
C GLU A 63 23.56 0.36 -5.70
N SER A 64 22.29 0.06 -5.86
CA SER A 64 21.20 0.97 -5.51
C SER A 64 20.90 0.88 -4.02
N ALA A 65 20.79 2.02 -3.35
CA ALA A 65 20.33 2.13 -1.97
C ALA A 65 18.88 1.66 -1.84
N ALA A 66 18.46 1.45 -0.58
CA ALA A 66 17.06 1.15 -0.28
C ALA A 66 16.15 2.26 -0.80
N ARG A 67 15.05 1.85 -1.42
CA ARG A 67 14.03 2.77 -1.93
C ARG A 67 13.42 3.55 -0.78
N THR A 68 13.42 4.87 -0.92
CA THR A 68 12.69 5.80 -0.04
C THR A 68 11.64 6.52 -0.87
N GLY A 69 10.46 6.74 -0.30
CA GLY A 69 9.40 7.49 -0.93
C GLY A 69 8.58 8.33 0.02
N LEU A 70 7.74 9.17 -0.54
CA LEU A 70 6.81 10.02 0.20
C LEU A 70 5.57 10.32 -0.65
N PHE A 71 4.45 10.51 0.03
CA PHE A 71 3.20 10.86 -0.62
C PHE A 71 3.05 12.37 -0.77
N LEU A 72 2.50 12.77 -1.92
CA LEU A 72 2.10 14.12 -2.22
C LEU A 72 0.59 14.15 -2.46
N PHE A 73 -0.07 15.21 -2.00
CA PHE A 73 -1.45 15.49 -2.35
C PHE A 73 -1.49 16.81 -3.12
N THR A 74 -1.58 16.72 -4.43
CA THR A 74 -1.45 17.83 -5.36
C THR A 74 -2.81 18.47 -5.63
N LYS A 75 -2.83 19.80 -5.72
CA LYS A 75 -3.92 20.61 -6.25
C LYS A 75 -3.51 21.24 -7.58
N CYS A 76 -4.49 21.85 -8.23
CA CYS A 76 -4.28 22.57 -9.48
C CYS A 76 -3.19 23.63 -9.31
N GLN A 77 -2.14 23.58 -10.15
CA GLN A 77 -1.01 24.52 -10.15
C GLN A 77 -0.16 24.58 -8.87
N ASP A 78 -0.21 23.54 -8.04
CA ASP A 78 0.73 23.43 -6.92
C ASP A 78 2.17 23.34 -7.43
N ILE A 79 3.10 23.92 -6.66
CA ILE A 79 4.54 23.80 -6.92
C ILE A 79 5.17 23.20 -5.67
N PHE A 80 5.75 22.01 -5.82
CA PHE A 80 6.53 21.36 -4.79
C PHE A 80 8.00 21.54 -5.12
N VAL A 81 8.79 22.04 -4.17
CA VAL A 81 10.23 22.22 -4.33
C VAL A 81 10.93 21.28 -3.37
N MET A 82 11.80 20.45 -3.92
CA MET A 82 12.59 19.49 -3.16
C MET A 82 14.04 19.57 -3.61
N LYS A 83 14.94 19.16 -2.72
CA LYS A 83 16.37 19.18 -2.96
C LYS A 83 17.01 17.94 -2.40
N TRP A 84 17.92 17.34 -3.16
CA TRP A 84 18.79 16.29 -2.64
C TRP A 84 19.74 16.87 -1.57
N ASP A 85 19.80 16.21 -0.41
CA ASP A 85 20.83 16.43 0.59
C ASP A 85 21.87 15.30 0.52
N PRO A 86 23.11 15.60 0.06
CA PRO A 86 24.18 14.61 0.00
C PRO A 86 24.56 14.01 1.36
N SER A 87 24.25 14.69 2.47
CA SER A 87 24.65 14.25 3.81
C SER A 87 23.76 13.10 4.32
N SER A 88 22.46 13.20 4.05
CA SER A 88 21.46 12.18 4.43
C SER A 88 21.12 11.22 3.28
N GLU A 89 21.66 11.45 2.08
CA GLU A 89 21.29 10.75 0.84
C GLU A 89 19.76 10.74 0.63
N ASP A 90 19.12 11.87 0.92
CA ASP A 90 17.67 12.00 0.96
C ASP A 90 17.15 13.22 0.18
N VAL A 91 15.90 13.15 -0.30
CA VAL A 91 15.21 14.27 -0.97
C VAL A 91 14.43 15.08 0.07
N ILE A 92 14.90 16.26 0.44
CA ILE A 92 14.26 17.09 1.46
C ILE A 92 13.28 18.06 0.79
N GLN A 93 12.06 18.14 1.33
CA GLN A 93 11.09 19.14 0.91
C GLN A 93 11.50 20.52 1.43
N VAL A 94 11.64 21.48 0.51
CA VAL A 94 11.98 22.87 0.83
C VAL A 94 10.70 23.61 1.21
N VAL A 95 10.68 24.22 2.39
CA VAL A 95 9.60 25.10 2.81
C VAL A 95 9.79 26.43 2.09
N CYS A 96 8.95 26.70 1.09
CA CYS A 96 8.96 27.96 0.34
C CYS A 96 7.90 28.91 0.88
N ASN A 97 8.25 30.19 1.01
CA ASN A 97 7.27 31.26 1.22
C ASN A 97 6.58 31.67 -0.10
N GLU A 98 5.55 32.53 -0.02
CA GLU A 98 4.78 32.97 -1.20
C GLU A 98 5.64 33.69 -2.25
N GLU A 99 6.65 34.45 -1.83
CA GLU A 99 7.56 35.14 -2.75
C GLU A 99 8.46 34.16 -3.50
N GLU A 100 8.96 33.13 -2.82
CA GLU A 100 9.71 32.02 -3.40
C GLU A 100 8.88 31.24 -4.40
N LEU A 101 7.65 30.86 -4.02
CA LEU A 101 6.72 30.17 -4.92
C LEU A 101 6.40 31.02 -6.15
N THR A 102 6.26 32.33 -5.98
CA THR A 102 6.07 33.27 -7.10
C THR A 102 7.28 33.29 -8.03
N ARG A 103 8.50 33.31 -7.49
CA ARG A 103 9.73 33.23 -8.28
C ARG A 103 9.83 31.92 -9.05
N TYR A 104 9.56 30.78 -8.40
CA TYR A 104 9.52 29.49 -9.09
C TYR A 104 8.49 29.47 -10.21
N ARG A 105 7.27 29.99 -9.95
CA ARG A 105 6.20 30.07 -10.94
C ARG A 105 6.60 30.90 -12.17
N GLN A 106 7.28 32.03 -11.97
CA GLN A 106 7.78 32.86 -13.06
C GLN A 106 8.92 32.17 -13.85
N GLY A 107 9.78 31.42 -13.16
CA GLY A 107 10.89 30.68 -13.76
C GLY A 107 10.51 29.33 -14.40
N LEU A 108 9.25 28.89 -14.31
CA LEU A 108 8.82 27.60 -14.87
C LEU A 108 9.06 27.50 -16.39
N GLN A 109 8.95 28.62 -17.11
CA GLN A 109 9.20 28.65 -18.55
C GLN A 109 10.66 28.29 -18.88
N ASP A 110 11.62 28.76 -18.09
CA ASP A 110 13.04 28.45 -18.28
C ASP A 110 13.37 27.02 -17.83
N LEU A 111 12.64 26.51 -16.83
CA LEU A 111 12.78 25.15 -16.32
C LEU A 111 12.11 24.10 -17.21
N ASP A 112 11.22 24.47 -18.13
CA ASP A 112 10.36 23.55 -18.88
C ASP A 112 11.13 22.42 -19.59
N SER A 113 12.31 22.74 -20.14
CA SER A 113 13.18 21.79 -20.85
C SER A 113 13.90 20.79 -19.94
N PHE A 114 13.92 21.03 -18.63
CA PHE A 114 14.52 20.20 -17.59
C PHE A 114 13.47 19.38 -16.81
N LEU A 115 12.19 19.61 -17.08
CA LEU A 115 11.06 18.94 -16.42
C LEU A 115 10.46 17.86 -17.30
N GLY A 116 10.46 16.62 -16.81
CA GLY A 116 9.82 15.49 -17.47
C GLY A 116 8.29 15.60 -17.41
N PRO A 117 7.54 15.26 -18.47
CA PRO A 117 6.09 15.19 -18.40
C PRO A 117 5.64 14.00 -17.52
N TYR A 118 4.59 14.18 -16.72
CA TYR A 118 3.99 13.07 -15.98
C TYR A 118 3.54 11.93 -16.91
N PRO A 119 3.77 10.65 -16.54
CA PRO A 119 3.45 9.49 -17.38
C PRO A 119 1.96 9.13 -17.32
N TYR A 120 1.14 9.86 -18.07
CA TYR A 120 -0.32 9.71 -18.11
C TYR A 120 -0.84 8.33 -18.55
N GLU A 121 0.01 7.50 -19.17
CA GLU A 121 -0.34 6.12 -19.54
C GLU A 121 -0.69 5.24 -18.33
N HIS A 122 -0.13 5.56 -17.16
CA HIS A 122 -0.36 4.83 -15.92
C HIS A 122 -1.38 5.50 -14.98
N LEU A 123 -1.91 6.68 -15.32
CA LEU A 123 -2.80 7.44 -14.43
C LEU A 123 -4.05 6.65 -14.03
N LYS A 124 -4.72 6.00 -14.98
CA LYS A 124 -5.95 5.25 -14.69
C LYS A 124 -5.69 4.10 -13.71
N LYS A 125 -4.56 3.43 -13.87
CA LYS A 125 -4.10 2.37 -12.98
C LYS A 125 -3.84 2.94 -11.58
N TRP A 126 -3.05 4.01 -11.51
CA TRP A 126 -2.75 4.68 -10.24
C TRP A 126 -4.01 5.10 -9.47
N VAL A 127 -4.95 5.76 -10.14
CA VAL A 127 -6.23 6.17 -9.53
C VAL A 127 -7.04 4.96 -9.03
N SER A 128 -7.03 3.84 -9.76
CA SER A 128 -7.75 2.64 -9.33
C SER A 128 -7.19 1.99 -8.06
N LEU A 129 -5.94 2.30 -7.72
CA LEU A 129 -5.24 1.74 -6.57
C LEU A 129 -5.18 2.69 -5.37
N THR A 130 -5.57 3.95 -5.56
CA THR A 130 -5.51 5.00 -4.54
C THR A 130 -6.85 5.71 -4.30
N SER A 131 -7.93 5.27 -4.95
CA SER A 131 -9.25 5.91 -4.96
C SER A 131 -9.92 6.11 -3.59
N HIS A 132 -9.54 5.33 -2.58
CA HIS A 132 -10.04 5.42 -1.20
C HIS A 132 -9.03 6.06 -0.24
N ILE A 133 -7.83 6.44 -0.70
CA ILE A 133 -6.83 7.13 0.13
C ILE A 133 -7.16 8.62 0.16
N THR A 134 -7.85 9.04 1.22
CA THR A 134 -8.15 10.47 1.44
C THR A 134 -6.96 11.20 2.05
N LYS A 135 -6.97 12.53 1.99
CA LYS A 135 -5.94 13.35 2.62
C LYS A 135 -5.85 13.15 4.14
N ASP A 136 -7.00 13.13 4.82
CA ASP A 136 -7.09 12.87 6.26
C ASP A 136 -6.53 11.49 6.62
N LEU A 137 -6.87 10.46 5.82
CA LEU A 137 -6.38 9.11 6.02
C LEU A 137 -4.87 9.02 5.82
N LEU A 138 -4.35 9.62 4.75
CA LEU A 138 -2.92 9.69 4.48
C LEU A 138 -2.17 10.36 5.63
N ASP A 139 -2.66 11.49 6.13
CA ASP A 139 -2.04 12.22 7.25
C ASP A 139 -2.02 11.41 8.55
N ARG A 140 -3.04 10.58 8.78
CA ARG A 140 -3.06 9.63 9.90
C ARG A 140 -2.01 8.54 9.74
N LEU A 141 -1.91 7.92 8.56
CA LEU A 141 -1.10 6.72 8.30
C LEU A 141 0.39 6.99 8.05
N GLN A 142 0.72 8.04 7.30
CA GLN A 142 2.10 8.28 6.90
C GLN A 142 3.00 8.57 8.11
N PRO A 143 4.30 8.24 8.08
CA PRO A 143 5.23 8.59 9.17
C PRO A 143 5.24 10.09 9.48
N VAL A 144 5.67 10.49 10.68
CA VAL A 144 5.74 11.92 11.07
C VAL A 144 6.71 12.66 10.15
N CYS A 145 7.83 12.02 9.81
CA CYS A 145 8.80 12.53 8.84
C CYS A 145 8.31 12.46 7.38
N LYS A 146 7.16 11.82 7.14
CA LYS A 146 6.53 11.54 5.82
C LYS A 146 7.34 10.63 4.89
N LYS A 147 8.48 10.11 5.35
CA LYS A 147 9.35 9.21 4.59
C LYS A 147 8.98 7.77 4.84
N ILE A 148 8.89 7.01 3.76
CA ILE A 148 8.59 5.59 3.76
C ILE A 148 9.77 4.89 3.10
N SER A 149 10.52 4.09 3.85
CA SER A 149 11.69 3.38 3.36
C SER A 149 11.45 1.88 3.27
N SER A 150 11.99 1.26 2.24
CA SER A 150 12.05 -0.20 2.06
C SER A 150 13.14 -0.86 2.89
N ALA A 151 14.06 -0.07 3.48
CA ALA A 151 15.09 -0.60 4.36
C ALA A 151 14.43 -1.27 5.56
N THR A 152 14.47 -2.60 5.59
CA THR A 152 14.21 -3.33 6.83
C THR A 152 15.45 -3.15 7.68
N GLU A 153 15.37 -2.41 8.78
CA GLU A 153 16.45 -2.33 9.75
C GLU A 153 16.61 -3.72 10.39
N LEU A 154 17.34 -4.60 9.70
CA LEU A 154 17.75 -5.88 10.25
C LEU A 154 18.53 -5.58 11.53
N PRO A 155 18.21 -6.23 12.67
CA PRO A 155 19.00 -6.09 13.86
C PRO A 155 20.44 -6.47 13.49
N GLN A 156 21.35 -5.50 13.52
CA GLN A 156 22.77 -5.75 13.37
C GLN A 156 23.16 -6.67 14.52
N GLN A 157 23.23 -7.98 14.26
CA GLN A 157 23.88 -8.89 15.18
C GLN A 157 25.32 -8.40 15.30
N PRO A 158 25.80 -8.04 16.51
CA PRO A 158 27.21 -7.78 16.68
C PRO A 158 27.94 -9.07 16.31
N LEU A 159 28.67 -9.03 15.19
CA LEU A 159 29.75 -9.96 14.94
C LEU A 159 30.66 -9.90 16.16
N HIS A 160 30.57 -10.87 17.08
CA HIS A 160 31.72 -11.55 17.68
C HIS A 160 31.33 -12.60 18.74
N THR A 161 32.04 -13.74 18.62
CA THR A 161 32.44 -14.71 19.66
C THR A 161 31.41 -15.68 20.25
N ARG A 162 31.34 -16.84 19.59
CA ARG A 162 31.26 -18.21 20.14
C ARG A 162 31.22 -18.32 21.69
N ALA A 163 30.03 -18.40 22.26
CA ALA A 163 29.77 -18.99 23.58
C ALA A 163 28.39 -19.70 23.59
N LYS A 164 28.29 -20.75 24.40
CA LYS A 164 27.29 -21.85 24.37
C LYS A 164 25.81 -21.44 24.55
N PRO A 165 24.84 -22.29 24.14
CA PRO A 165 23.42 -21.96 24.17
C PRO A 165 22.81 -22.18 25.56
N SER A 166 22.14 -21.17 26.09
CA SER A 166 21.16 -21.32 27.18
C SER A 166 19.79 -20.89 26.68
N MET A 167 18.82 -21.78 26.80
CA MET A 167 17.42 -21.53 26.50
C MET A 167 16.87 -20.37 27.33
N CYS A 168 16.46 -19.31 26.64
CA CYS A 168 15.41 -18.38 27.04
C CYS A 168 14.91 -17.75 25.72
N GLU A 169 13.79 -18.27 25.22
CA GLU A 169 12.93 -17.55 24.27
C GLU A 169 12.30 -16.37 25.02
N ASP A 170 11.94 -15.32 24.28
CA ASP A 170 11.34 -14.06 24.74
C ASP A 170 12.30 -12.99 25.28
N THR A 171 13.19 -12.49 24.40
CA THR A 171 13.45 -11.04 24.38
C THR A 171 13.85 -10.63 22.97
N ILE A 172 12.86 -10.27 22.13
CA ILE A 172 13.13 -9.52 20.91
C ILE A 172 13.72 -8.19 21.36
N SER A 173 15.02 -8.04 21.16
CA SER A 173 15.75 -6.78 21.34
C SER A 173 15.10 -5.71 20.47
N SER A 174 14.25 -4.88 21.06
CA SER A 174 13.65 -3.70 20.43
C SER A 174 14.75 -2.67 20.20
N PHE A 175 15.41 -2.74 19.05
CA PHE A 175 16.20 -1.61 18.57
C PHE A 175 15.23 -0.46 18.28
N ALA A 176 15.63 0.74 18.67
CA ALA A 176 14.81 1.93 18.60
C ALA A 176 14.60 2.31 17.12
N HIS A 177 13.51 1.84 16.54
CA HIS A 177 12.91 2.48 15.37
C HIS A 177 12.79 3.97 15.69
N ASP A 178 13.25 4.85 14.80
CA ASP A 178 12.86 6.26 14.89
C ASP A 178 11.33 6.30 14.83
N PRO A 179 10.64 6.66 15.93
CA PRO A 179 9.17 6.64 15.97
C PRO A 179 8.57 7.54 14.89
N ASP A 180 9.32 8.54 14.44
CA ASP A 180 8.90 9.47 13.41
C ASP A 180 8.92 8.85 12.00
N SER A 181 9.61 7.72 11.81
CA SER A 181 9.75 6.99 10.54
C SER A 181 8.77 5.81 10.37
N VAL A 182 8.04 5.45 11.43
CA VAL A 182 7.15 4.28 11.42
C VAL A 182 5.81 4.62 10.78
N ILE A 183 5.34 3.76 9.86
CA ILE A 183 3.98 3.86 9.31
C ILE A 183 2.97 3.57 10.41
N ARG A 184 2.01 4.47 10.61
CA ARG A 184 1.01 4.43 11.68
C ARG A 184 -0.24 3.67 11.27
N PHE A 185 -0.08 2.41 10.87
CA PHE A 185 -1.20 1.52 10.60
C PHE A 185 -2.13 1.37 11.81
N SER A 186 -3.43 1.15 11.56
CA SER A 186 -4.38 0.85 12.62
C SER A 186 -4.05 -0.52 13.23
N GLU A 187 -3.95 -0.57 14.55
CA GLU A 187 -3.75 -1.83 15.25
C GLU A 187 -4.98 -2.72 15.11
N ILE A 188 -4.78 -3.93 14.60
CA ILE A 188 -5.81 -4.97 14.59
C ILE A 188 -5.89 -5.56 16.01
N PRO A 189 -7.04 -5.44 16.71
CA PRO A 189 -7.18 -5.95 18.08
C PRO A 189 -6.81 -7.43 18.19
N LYS A 190 -5.94 -7.75 19.16
CA LYS A 190 -5.58 -9.16 19.47
C LYS A 190 -6.74 -9.91 20.11
N GLN A 191 -7.52 -9.21 20.93
CA GLN A 191 -8.71 -9.77 21.56
C GLN A 191 -9.88 -9.72 20.56
N LYS A 192 -10.31 -10.90 20.11
CA LYS A 192 -11.34 -11.05 19.09
C LYS A 192 -12.78 -11.04 19.61
N PHE A 193 -12.98 -11.08 20.92
CA PHE A 193 -14.29 -11.24 21.56
C PHE A 193 -14.45 -10.31 22.78
N PRO A 194 -15.68 -9.97 23.18
CA PRO A 194 -15.95 -9.16 24.38
C PRO A 194 -15.39 -9.78 25.67
N GLU A 195 -15.05 -8.94 26.64
CA GLU A 195 -14.71 -9.43 27.98
C GLU A 195 -15.89 -10.18 28.61
N GLY A 196 -15.60 -11.34 29.21
CA GLY A 196 -16.62 -12.20 29.81
C GLY A 196 -17.39 -13.07 28.82
N ALA A 197 -16.96 -13.15 27.55
CA ALA A 197 -17.57 -14.03 26.55
C ALA A 197 -17.57 -15.50 26.99
N SER A 198 -18.71 -16.18 26.78
CA SER A 198 -18.84 -17.62 26.95
C SER A 198 -17.98 -18.40 25.93
N PRO A 199 -17.65 -19.68 26.19
CA PRO A 199 -16.90 -20.49 25.23
C PRO A 199 -17.51 -20.55 23.82
N ALA A 200 -18.85 -20.51 23.73
CA ALA A 200 -19.57 -20.46 22.47
C ALA A 200 -19.36 -19.12 21.73
N GLU A 201 -19.44 -18.00 22.45
CA GLU A 201 -19.17 -16.67 21.89
C GLU A 201 -17.71 -16.50 21.49
N ILE A 202 -16.76 -17.03 22.27
CA ILE A 202 -15.34 -17.07 21.93
C ILE A 202 -15.14 -17.81 20.60
N SER A 203 -15.75 -18.98 20.44
CA SER A 203 -15.65 -19.77 19.21
C SER A 203 -16.23 -19.01 18.02
N LYS A 204 -17.43 -18.43 18.19
CA LYS A 204 -18.10 -17.59 17.18
C LYS A 204 -17.21 -16.45 16.70
N HIS A 205 -16.67 -15.65 17.61
CA HIS A 205 -15.84 -14.48 17.29
C HIS A 205 -14.44 -14.82 16.77
N ASN A 206 -13.94 -16.05 16.99
CA ASN A 206 -12.71 -16.51 16.35
C ASN A 206 -12.93 -16.93 14.90
N MET A 207 -14.13 -17.42 14.56
CA MET A 207 -14.53 -17.79 13.20
C MET A 207 -15.00 -16.59 12.37
N ASP A 208 -15.62 -15.59 13.01
CA ASP A 208 -16.12 -14.39 12.36
C ASP A 208 -15.46 -13.12 12.93
N ASN A 209 -14.66 -12.45 12.11
CA ASN A 209 -13.96 -11.22 12.49
C ASN A 209 -14.85 -9.95 12.49
N SER A 210 -16.17 -10.09 12.27
CA SER A 210 -17.10 -8.95 12.23
C SER A 210 -17.06 -8.09 13.49
N TYR A 211 -16.85 -8.70 14.66
CA TYR A 211 -16.67 -7.94 15.91
C TYR A 211 -15.39 -7.09 15.90
N VAL A 212 -14.28 -7.66 15.44
CA VAL A 212 -13.00 -6.96 15.34
C VAL A 212 -13.10 -5.81 14.33
N LEU A 213 -13.73 -6.05 13.18
CA LEU A 213 -14.00 -5.01 12.19
C LEU A 213 -14.84 -3.89 12.80
N GLY A 214 -15.90 -4.23 13.52
CA GLY A 214 -16.76 -3.29 14.25
C GLY A 214 -15.98 -2.37 15.19
N ASN A 215 -15.04 -2.93 15.96
CA ASN A 215 -14.18 -2.15 16.86
C ASN A 215 -13.25 -1.21 16.07
N MET A 216 -12.64 -1.67 14.98
CA MET A 216 -11.75 -0.84 14.16
C MET A 216 -12.49 0.33 13.52
N ILE A 217 -13.64 0.07 12.88
CA ILE A 217 -14.39 1.12 12.18
C ILE A 217 -15.07 2.10 13.12
N SER A 218 -15.30 1.73 14.38
CA SER A 218 -15.89 2.63 15.38
C SER A 218 -14.97 3.80 15.75
N GLY A 219 -13.66 3.63 15.59
CA GLY A 219 -12.67 4.69 15.78
C GLY A 219 -12.39 5.53 14.53
N MET A 220 -12.97 5.18 13.38
CA MET A 220 -12.74 5.86 12.09
C MET A 220 -13.80 6.93 11.82
N LYS A 221 -13.41 8.00 11.12
CA LYS A 221 -14.33 9.09 10.74
C LYS A 221 -15.29 8.63 9.63
N ASP A 222 -14.78 7.88 8.66
CA ASP A 222 -15.54 7.16 7.66
C ASP A 222 -15.19 5.67 7.73
N ARG A 223 -16.21 4.80 7.75
CA ARG A 223 -16.03 3.34 7.78
C ARG A 223 -15.24 2.82 6.58
N LYS A 224 -15.28 3.52 5.45
CA LYS A 224 -14.51 3.16 4.23
C LYS A 224 -13.01 3.46 4.36
N GLU A 225 -12.57 4.16 5.41
CA GLU A 225 -11.14 4.36 5.67
C GLU A 225 -10.40 3.04 5.83
N ILE A 226 -11.05 1.97 6.29
CA ILE A 226 -10.44 0.63 6.36
C ILE A 226 -10.00 0.12 4.98
N VAL A 227 -10.76 0.44 3.92
CA VAL A 227 -10.44 0.08 2.54
C VAL A 227 -9.35 1.01 1.97
N GLY A 228 -9.37 2.29 2.37
CA GLY A 228 -8.29 3.22 2.04
C GLY A 228 -6.97 2.82 2.68
N GLU A 229 -6.99 2.31 3.92
CA GLU A 229 -5.80 1.81 4.61
C GLU A 229 -5.26 0.54 3.94
N LEU A 230 -6.15 -0.34 3.48
CA LEU A 230 -5.78 -1.49 2.64
C LEU A 230 -5.10 -1.06 1.34
N GLN A 231 -5.61 -0.02 0.66
CA GLN A 231 -4.98 0.55 -0.54
C GLN A 231 -3.61 1.17 -0.24
N PHE A 232 -3.52 1.95 0.84
CA PHE A 232 -2.27 2.57 1.27
C PHE A 232 -1.19 1.52 1.57
N ALA A 233 -1.55 0.47 2.32
CA ALA A 233 -0.65 -0.65 2.61
C ALA A 233 -0.17 -1.34 1.32
N PHE A 234 -1.09 -1.60 0.38
CA PHE A 234 -0.75 -2.20 -0.91
C PHE A 234 0.21 -1.34 -1.73
N VAL A 235 0.01 -0.02 -1.79
CA VAL A 235 0.90 0.89 -2.52
C VAL A 235 2.28 0.96 -1.87
N CYS A 236 2.36 1.04 -0.53
CA CYS A 236 3.63 1.02 0.20
C CYS A 236 4.37 -0.31 -0.01
N PHE A 237 3.66 -1.42 -0.08
CA PHE A 237 4.23 -2.72 -0.44
C PHE A 237 4.73 -2.73 -1.89
N LEU A 238 3.85 -2.51 -2.86
CA LEU A 238 4.14 -2.76 -4.27
C LEU A 238 5.10 -1.72 -4.88
N VAL A 239 4.84 -0.45 -4.61
CA VAL A 239 5.63 0.67 -5.16
C VAL A 239 6.74 1.07 -4.19
N GLY A 240 6.42 1.16 -2.90
CA GLY A 240 7.38 1.51 -1.85
C GLY A 240 8.34 0.39 -1.46
N GLN A 241 8.08 -0.85 -1.88
CA GLN A 241 8.88 -2.04 -1.54
C GLN A 241 9.00 -2.27 -0.03
N VAL A 242 7.98 -1.87 0.74
CA VAL A 242 7.97 -2.00 2.20
C VAL A 242 7.35 -3.33 2.62
N TYR A 243 8.16 -4.20 3.24
CA TYR A 243 7.72 -5.52 3.69
C TYR A 243 6.66 -5.46 4.79
N ASP A 244 6.80 -4.56 5.78
CA ASP A 244 5.80 -4.43 6.85
C ASP A 244 4.42 -4.02 6.32
N ALA A 245 4.39 -3.25 5.23
CA ALA A 245 3.15 -2.88 4.56
C ALA A 245 2.49 -4.09 3.86
N PHE A 246 3.28 -5.04 3.36
CA PHE A 246 2.77 -6.31 2.83
C PHE A 246 2.14 -7.17 3.93
N GLU A 247 2.80 -7.31 5.08
CA GLU A 247 2.27 -8.06 6.21
C GLU A 247 1.00 -7.42 6.78
N HIS A 248 0.94 -6.08 6.86
CA HIS A 248 -0.29 -5.39 7.24
C HIS A 248 -1.41 -5.59 6.21
N TRP A 249 -1.11 -5.45 4.92
CA TRP A 249 -2.09 -5.70 3.85
C TRP A 249 -2.68 -7.11 3.93
N LYS A 250 -1.84 -8.14 4.13
CA LYS A 250 -2.29 -9.53 4.34
C LYS A 250 -3.23 -9.67 5.53
N ARG A 251 -2.82 -9.14 6.70
CA ARG A 251 -3.61 -9.23 7.94
C ARG A 251 -4.96 -8.53 7.81
N LEU A 252 -4.97 -7.34 7.20
CA LEU A 252 -6.17 -6.54 7.01
C LEU A 252 -7.12 -7.18 5.99
N LEU A 253 -6.57 -7.72 4.89
CA LEU A 253 -7.35 -8.47 3.91
C LEU A 253 -7.99 -9.72 4.53
N ASN A 254 -7.22 -10.50 5.31
CA ASN A 254 -7.72 -11.68 5.99
C ASN A 254 -8.85 -11.33 6.99
N LEU A 255 -8.69 -10.22 7.73
CA LEU A 255 -9.73 -9.73 8.64
C LEU A 255 -11.03 -9.45 7.89
N LEU A 256 -10.97 -8.68 6.80
CA LEU A 256 -12.13 -8.32 6.00
C LEU A 256 -12.79 -9.55 5.36
N CYS A 257 -12.00 -10.43 4.74
CA CYS A 257 -12.51 -11.62 4.06
C CYS A 257 -13.16 -12.63 5.00
N SER A 258 -12.80 -12.64 6.28
CA SER A 258 -13.36 -13.54 7.30
C SER A 258 -14.51 -12.93 8.11
N CYS A 259 -15.13 -11.85 7.61
CA CYS A 259 -16.33 -11.28 8.23
C CYS A 259 -17.60 -11.85 7.56
N ASP A 260 -18.49 -12.48 8.33
CA ASP A 260 -19.80 -12.96 7.85
C ASP A 260 -20.93 -12.02 8.28
N GLU A 261 -21.10 -11.74 9.58
CA GLU A 261 -22.17 -10.86 10.07
C GLU A 261 -22.08 -9.45 9.45
N ALA A 262 -20.87 -8.92 9.30
CA ALA A 262 -20.64 -7.59 8.77
C ALA A 262 -21.02 -7.46 7.28
N LEU A 263 -21.15 -8.55 6.53
CA LEU A 263 -21.59 -8.51 5.12
C LEU A 263 -22.95 -7.83 4.98
N SER A 264 -23.81 -8.00 5.98
CA SER A 264 -25.15 -7.42 6.03
C SER A 264 -25.17 -5.99 6.61
N THR A 265 -24.36 -5.71 7.63
CA THR A 265 -24.36 -4.41 8.33
C THR A 265 -23.47 -3.35 7.69
N ASN A 266 -22.47 -3.78 6.90
CA ASN A 266 -21.41 -2.95 6.33
C ASN A 266 -21.14 -3.28 4.86
N SER A 267 -22.18 -3.61 4.10
CA SER A 267 -22.13 -3.97 2.67
C SER A 267 -21.29 -3.01 1.81
N GLU A 268 -21.26 -1.72 2.15
CA GLU A 268 -20.51 -0.68 1.47
C GLU A 268 -18.99 -0.84 1.53
N ILE A 269 -18.48 -1.47 2.60
CA ILE A 269 -17.06 -1.80 2.77
C ILE A 269 -16.69 -2.93 1.80
N PHE A 270 -17.51 -3.97 1.75
CA PHE A 270 -17.26 -5.16 0.92
C PHE A 270 -17.45 -4.87 -0.57
N ASP A 271 -18.41 -4.01 -0.93
CA ASP A 271 -18.54 -3.53 -2.31
C ASP A 271 -17.28 -2.80 -2.78
N ALA A 272 -16.74 -1.92 -1.93
CA ALA A 272 -15.49 -1.21 -2.19
C ALA A 272 -14.30 -2.17 -2.23
N LEU A 273 -14.22 -3.13 -1.30
CA LEU A 273 -13.18 -4.16 -1.23
C LEU A 273 -13.09 -4.96 -2.54
N ILE A 274 -14.22 -5.45 -3.08
CA ILE A 274 -14.23 -6.16 -4.36
C ILE A 274 -13.69 -5.27 -5.49
N GLY A 275 -14.06 -3.99 -5.49
CA GLY A 275 -13.57 -3.02 -6.46
C GLY A 275 -12.06 -2.82 -6.37
N VAL A 276 -11.52 -2.67 -5.16
CA VAL A 276 -10.08 -2.52 -4.91
C VAL A 276 -9.31 -3.77 -5.29
N LEU A 277 -9.74 -4.94 -4.83
CA LEU A 277 -9.08 -6.22 -5.10
C LEU A 277 -9.05 -6.56 -6.59
N HIS A 278 -10.12 -6.21 -7.32
CA HIS A 278 -10.15 -6.38 -8.78
C HIS A 278 -8.94 -5.73 -9.47
N PHE A 279 -8.49 -4.55 -9.00
CA PHE A 279 -7.33 -3.87 -9.57
C PHE A 279 -6.01 -4.32 -8.92
N GLN A 280 -5.97 -4.49 -7.60
CA GLN A 280 -4.75 -4.90 -6.89
C GLN A 280 -4.21 -6.25 -7.40
N VAL A 281 -5.07 -7.26 -7.55
CA VAL A 281 -4.64 -8.61 -7.97
C VAL A 281 -4.07 -8.63 -9.38
N GLN A 282 -4.42 -7.67 -10.24
CA GLN A 282 -3.86 -7.57 -11.59
C GLN A 282 -2.42 -7.06 -11.61
N GLU A 283 -2.00 -6.37 -10.55
CA GLU A 283 -0.67 -5.78 -10.43
C GLU A 283 0.34 -6.72 -9.77
N ILE A 284 -0.13 -7.79 -9.12
CA ILE A 284 0.74 -8.79 -8.50
C ILE A 284 1.37 -9.65 -9.62
N PRO A 285 2.72 -9.74 -9.70
CA PRO A 285 3.38 -10.58 -10.69
C PRO A 285 2.95 -12.04 -10.57
N LYS A 286 2.87 -12.76 -11.69
CA LYS A 286 2.47 -14.18 -11.69
C LYS A 286 3.38 -15.04 -10.81
N ASP A 287 4.68 -14.73 -10.82
CA ASP A 287 5.70 -15.48 -10.07
C ASP A 287 5.63 -15.22 -8.57
N PHE A 288 5.05 -14.08 -8.15
CA PHE A 288 4.80 -13.79 -6.74
C PHE A 288 3.83 -14.80 -6.10
N PHE A 289 2.94 -15.40 -6.90
CA PHE A 289 2.03 -16.45 -6.45
C PHE A 289 2.67 -17.84 -6.39
N VAL A 290 3.87 -18.00 -6.97
CA VAL A 290 4.56 -19.28 -7.10
C VAL A 290 5.73 -19.41 -6.13
N ASP A 291 6.43 -18.31 -5.80
CA ASP A 291 7.82 -18.40 -5.33
C ASP A 291 8.17 -17.77 -3.96
N ILE A 292 7.22 -17.32 -3.14
CA ILE A 292 7.55 -16.78 -1.79
C ILE A 292 7.08 -17.73 -0.68
N VAL A 293 7.74 -18.89 -0.63
CA VAL A 293 7.96 -19.77 0.54
C VAL A 293 6.87 -20.76 1.01
N SER A 294 5.71 -20.92 0.35
CA SER A 294 4.84 -22.07 0.68
C SER A 294 3.91 -22.47 -0.45
N THR A 295 3.63 -23.76 -0.50
CA THR A 295 2.63 -24.48 -1.30
C THR A 295 1.18 -24.00 -1.07
N ASN A 296 0.97 -22.79 -0.51
CA ASN A 296 -0.32 -22.26 -0.12
C ASN A 296 -0.37 -20.73 -0.36
N ASN A 297 -0.92 -20.32 -1.50
CA ASN A 297 -1.10 -18.90 -1.83
C ASN A 297 -2.12 -18.30 -0.85
N PHE A 298 -1.67 -17.50 0.12
CA PHE A 298 -2.55 -16.93 1.14
C PHE A 298 -3.76 -16.20 0.52
N LEU A 299 -3.57 -15.57 -0.65
CA LEU A 299 -4.63 -14.82 -1.30
C LEU A 299 -5.74 -15.76 -1.81
N THR A 300 -5.41 -16.95 -2.32
CA THR A 300 -6.43 -17.91 -2.74
C THR A 300 -7.23 -18.41 -1.54
N THR A 301 -6.56 -18.76 -0.44
CA THR A 301 -7.22 -19.22 0.79
C THR A 301 -8.09 -18.12 1.40
N THR A 302 -7.59 -16.89 1.50
CA THR A 302 -8.33 -15.75 2.05
C THR A 302 -9.55 -15.40 1.20
N LEU A 303 -9.41 -15.42 -0.13
CA LEU A 303 -10.54 -15.15 -1.04
C LEU A 303 -11.54 -16.31 -1.09
N GLN A 304 -11.09 -17.56 -0.91
CA GLN A 304 -11.98 -18.71 -0.78
C GLN A 304 -12.92 -18.52 0.40
N VAL A 305 -12.40 -18.17 1.59
CA VAL A 305 -13.21 -17.86 2.78
C VAL A 305 -14.20 -16.74 2.48
N PHE A 306 -13.77 -15.67 1.80
CA PHE A 306 -14.65 -14.57 1.43
C PHE A 306 -15.81 -15.00 0.52
N PHE A 307 -15.53 -15.80 -0.51
CA PHE A 307 -16.57 -16.30 -1.42
C PHE A 307 -17.51 -17.28 -0.72
N SER A 308 -16.99 -18.17 0.14
CA SER A 308 -17.80 -19.06 0.95
C SER A 308 -18.76 -18.29 1.85
N ASN A 309 -18.27 -17.27 2.57
CA ASN A 309 -19.11 -16.42 3.43
C ASN A 309 -20.21 -15.70 2.62
N MET A 310 -19.88 -15.17 1.44
CA MET A 310 -20.85 -14.53 0.55
C MET A 310 -21.93 -15.48 0.02
N GLU A 311 -21.58 -16.75 -0.22
CA GLU A 311 -22.51 -17.77 -0.71
C GLU A 311 -23.38 -18.36 0.40
N SER A 312 -22.84 -18.50 1.62
CA SER A 312 -23.59 -18.96 2.79
C SER A 312 -24.49 -17.89 3.40
N SER A 313 -24.15 -16.61 3.21
CA SER A 313 -24.89 -15.51 3.81
C SER A 313 -26.30 -15.39 3.22
N THR A 314 -27.31 -15.53 4.08
CA THR A 314 -28.73 -15.35 3.70
C THR A 314 -29.20 -13.90 3.84
N THR A 315 -28.42 -13.06 4.50
CA THR A 315 -28.76 -11.68 4.88
C THR A 315 -27.99 -10.63 4.07
N ALA A 316 -26.92 -11.01 3.38
CA ALA A 316 -26.16 -10.11 2.52
C ALA A 316 -26.99 -9.60 1.32
N ASP A 317 -26.67 -8.39 0.85
CA ASP A 317 -27.30 -7.82 -0.36
C ASP A 317 -27.01 -8.70 -1.58
N LYS A 318 -28.07 -9.11 -2.28
CA LYS A 318 -27.98 -9.92 -3.52
C LYS A 318 -27.07 -9.29 -4.56
N LYS A 319 -27.04 -7.95 -4.68
CA LYS A 319 -26.16 -7.26 -5.63
C LYS A 319 -24.68 -7.45 -5.30
N LEU A 320 -24.35 -7.43 -4.00
CA LEU A 320 -23.00 -7.64 -3.49
C LEU A 320 -22.57 -9.08 -3.72
N VAL A 321 -23.43 -10.06 -3.40
CA VAL A 321 -23.18 -11.48 -3.66
C VAL A 321 -22.97 -11.73 -5.16
N ASP A 322 -23.80 -11.15 -6.02
CA ASP A 322 -23.63 -11.25 -7.47
C ASP A 322 -22.32 -10.63 -7.96
N LYS A 323 -21.87 -9.52 -7.35
CA LYS A 323 -20.58 -8.89 -7.66
C LYS A 323 -19.42 -9.78 -7.23
N ALA A 324 -19.48 -10.38 -6.05
CA ALA A 324 -18.49 -11.32 -5.54
C ALA A 324 -18.40 -12.56 -6.45
N ARG A 325 -19.53 -13.13 -6.88
CA ARG A 325 -19.57 -14.24 -7.83
C ARG A 325 -18.91 -13.90 -9.17
N ARG A 326 -19.21 -12.72 -9.74
CA ARG A 326 -18.54 -12.26 -10.97
C ARG A 326 -17.03 -12.09 -10.78
N PHE A 327 -16.62 -11.58 -9.61
CA PHE A 327 -15.22 -11.40 -9.27
C PHE A 327 -14.50 -12.75 -9.14
N ARG A 328 -15.09 -13.73 -8.44
CA ARG A 328 -14.60 -15.11 -8.37
C ARG A 328 -14.37 -15.71 -9.77
N LEU A 329 -15.39 -15.64 -10.63
CA LEU A 329 -15.30 -16.15 -12.01
C LEU A 329 -14.19 -15.46 -12.82
N HIS A 330 -14.00 -14.15 -12.63
CA HIS A 330 -12.92 -13.42 -13.27
C HIS A 330 -11.55 -13.95 -12.81
N LEU A 331 -11.35 -14.13 -11.50
CA LEU A 331 -10.09 -14.63 -10.94
C LEU A 331 -9.79 -16.05 -11.41
N THR A 332 -10.76 -16.97 -11.34
CA THR A 332 -10.62 -18.34 -11.84
C THR A 332 -10.23 -18.36 -13.32
N LYS A 333 -10.90 -17.55 -14.15
CA LYS A 333 -10.59 -17.48 -15.59
C LYS A 333 -9.21 -16.86 -15.87
N ARG A 334 -8.82 -15.84 -15.12
CA ARG A 334 -7.62 -15.01 -15.40
C ARG A 334 -6.34 -15.62 -14.86
N PHE A 335 -6.41 -16.29 -13.71
CA PHE A 335 -5.27 -16.82 -12.97
C PHE A 335 -5.30 -18.34 -12.80
N ASN A 336 -6.37 -19.01 -13.26
CA ASN A 336 -6.56 -20.46 -13.08
C ASN A 336 -6.57 -20.88 -11.61
N TRP A 337 -7.13 -20.03 -10.75
CA TRP A 337 -7.31 -20.33 -9.32
C TRP A 337 -8.60 -21.08 -9.08
N ASP A 338 -8.51 -22.11 -8.24
CA ASP A 338 -9.65 -22.86 -7.75
C ASP A 338 -10.09 -22.31 -6.39
N PHE A 339 -11.40 -22.14 -6.23
CA PHE A 339 -12.05 -21.70 -5.00
C PHE A 339 -13.17 -22.66 -4.58
N GLU A 340 -13.43 -23.72 -5.35
CA GLU A 340 -14.50 -24.71 -5.11
C GLU A 340 -13.99 -25.92 -4.34
N SER A 341 -12.74 -26.33 -4.53
CA SER A 341 -12.16 -27.47 -3.83
C SER A 341 -11.78 -27.12 -2.38
N GLU A 342 -12.12 -28.01 -1.45
CA GLU A 342 -11.59 -27.90 -0.09
C GLU A 342 -10.07 -28.13 -0.12
N PRO A 343 -9.25 -27.28 0.51
CA PRO A 343 -7.82 -27.52 0.59
C PRO A 343 -7.55 -28.87 1.26
N GLU A 344 -6.60 -29.65 0.73
CA GLU A 344 -6.28 -31.00 1.23
C GLU A 344 -5.97 -31.04 2.74
N GLU A 345 -5.47 -29.93 3.31
CA GLU A 345 -5.21 -29.76 4.74
C GLU A 345 -6.48 -29.85 5.62
N PHE A 346 -7.66 -29.56 5.06
CA PHE A 346 -8.95 -29.65 5.74
C PHE A 346 -9.74 -30.90 5.35
N ALA A 347 -9.21 -31.73 4.45
CA ALA A 347 -9.87 -32.96 4.05
C ALA A 347 -9.89 -33.97 5.22
N PRO A 348 -11.01 -34.70 5.44
CA PRO A 348 -11.07 -35.71 6.48
C PRO A 348 -10.02 -36.80 6.21
N VAL A 349 -9.26 -37.17 7.24
CA VAL A 349 -8.31 -38.29 7.16
C VAL A 349 -9.09 -39.58 6.98
N VAL A 350 -9.03 -40.14 5.77
CA VAL A 350 -9.63 -41.44 5.47
C VAL A 350 -8.76 -42.52 6.12
N VAL A 351 -9.26 -43.13 7.20
CA VAL A 351 -8.63 -44.30 7.81
C VAL A 351 -9.17 -45.53 7.08
N GLU A 352 -8.31 -46.22 6.33
CA GLU A 352 -8.66 -47.52 5.75
C GLU A 352 -8.99 -48.50 6.90
N THR A 353 -10.13 -49.17 6.80
CA THR A 353 -10.65 -50.11 7.82
C THR A 353 -10.38 -51.56 7.44
#